data_AF-A0A0S2KKP6-F1
#
_entry.id   AF-A0A0S2KKP6-F1
#
_cell.length_a   1.000
_cell.length_b   1.000
_cell.length_c   1.000
_cell.angle_alpha   90.00
_cell.angle_beta   90.00
_cell.angle_gamma   90.00
#
_symmetry.space_group_name_H-M   'P 1'
#
loop_
_entity.id
_entity.type
_entity.pdbx_description
1 polymer ?
#
loop_
_entity_poly.entity_id
_entity_poly.type
_entity_poly.pdbx_seq_one_letter_code
_entity_poly.pdbx_strand_id
1 'polypeptide(L)'
;MKTNITSIFAAATLAIFTAACANEETTKPEANPEAPAAGMTFVGGSAVKTRTSLDVTLPGGTTVDYFWEPSDKIWTADGATGTAQITSKSATANFRMSKAYNTSTVDVYYPGQNASAYNQVTIATNQTQTEPNSTKHLGEAGDCGTATAHKQSDNSYKFDLDHKAAYLCLLPRTPNKLVSTYISQIKITADNNIAGTYTLTNTGLTGSGSSNTITITTSGSSHPNGFPLNNAATSQSTNAIYAVIAPGTHALTVEYTLYDNVTGQKGIFTKTVASAAYDANTVYPITANINPKDYSAMEYYMFDAAVGQHYWKGYESVQPQLNGESNDNYPKSGDPRFFQLDMFGANANYSCKDCFPANRLAWYMQKGEPHWEDRCWTAAGHLYTGGLWLKKINIIATENSKTLAEIDAVGPYGDFYGGIEHAQALTVSISATGEPANSGDYFFLPTMGQYTKGKLADRGIEGYYWSNTPWSITHFGSFSDAYAFRFNKTTMRLYGRGGWGTVVPDKGNIWMGCPLGLEQ
;
A
#
# COMPACT_ATOMS: atom_id res chain seq x y z
N MET A 1 -67.13 23.73 -1.76
CA MET A 1 -68.51 23.52 -1.28
C MET A 1 -68.50 22.30 -0.38
N LYS A 2 -68.95 22.44 0.89
CA LYS A 2 -69.20 21.38 1.92
C LYS A 2 -68.02 20.43 2.27
N THR A 3 -67.30 20.63 3.37
CA THR A 3 -67.62 20.34 4.81
C THR A 3 -67.62 18.84 5.16
N ASN A 4 -66.59 18.37 5.89
CA ASN A 4 -66.58 18.05 7.35
C ASN A 4 -66.88 16.55 7.59
N ILE A 5 -66.38 15.88 8.64
CA ILE A 5 -66.92 15.95 10.02
C ILE A 5 -65.97 15.20 11.02
N THR A 6 -65.47 15.92 12.05
CA THR A 6 -65.22 15.53 13.49
C THR A 6 -64.37 14.30 13.87
N SER A 7 -63.76 14.18 15.07
CA SER A 7 -63.69 15.04 16.28
C SER A 7 -62.43 14.67 17.11
N ILE A 8 -61.68 15.62 17.68
CA ILE A 8 -61.78 16.19 19.06
C ILE A 8 -61.50 15.18 20.19
N PHE A 9 -60.42 15.41 20.95
CA PHE A 9 -60.50 15.71 22.38
C PHE A 9 -59.37 16.64 22.84
N ALA A 10 -59.72 17.68 23.60
CA ALA A 10 -58.80 18.54 24.36
C ALA A 10 -58.41 17.83 25.68
N ALA A 11 -57.44 18.24 26.50
CA ALA A 11 -57.17 19.55 27.11
C ALA A 11 -55.86 19.40 27.93
N ALA A 12 -55.21 20.37 28.57
CA ALA A 12 -55.07 21.82 28.53
C ALA A 12 -54.05 22.18 29.63
N THR A 13 -53.14 23.12 29.36
CA THR A 13 -52.50 24.06 30.32
C THR A 13 -52.05 23.61 31.72
N LEU A 14 -50.76 23.82 32.03
CA LEU A 14 -50.39 24.91 32.96
C LEU A 14 -48.92 25.34 32.77
N ALA A 15 -48.67 26.65 32.72
CA ALA A 15 -47.33 27.22 32.76
C ALA A 15 -47.12 27.93 34.10
N ILE A 16 -45.93 27.81 34.69
CA ILE A 16 -45.54 28.55 35.90
C ILE A 16 -44.18 29.19 35.65
N PHE A 17 -44.16 30.53 35.61
CA PHE A 17 -42.95 31.33 35.76
C PHE A 17 -42.75 31.64 37.24
N THR A 18 -41.52 31.48 37.73
CA THR A 18 -41.06 32.15 38.96
C THR A 18 -39.75 32.86 38.68
N ALA A 19 -39.75 34.18 38.86
CA ALA A 19 -38.53 34.97 38.97
C ALA A 19 -38.16 35.08 40.45
N ALA A 20 -36.86 35.03 40.75
CA ALA A 20 -36.33 35.38 42.06
C ALA A 20 -34.95 36.01 41.90
N CYS A 21 -34.83 37.29 42.28
CA CYS A 21 -33.56 37.98 42.45
C CYS A 21 -33.30 38.10 43.96
N ALA A 22 -32.07 37.82 44.42
CA ALA A 22 -31.63 38.14 45.79
C ALA A 22 -30.10 38.28 45.89
N ASN A 23 -29.68 39.28 46.69
CA ASN A 23 -28.32 39.77 46.92
C ASN A 23 -28.19 40.09 48.44
N GLU A 24 -27.08 39.84 49.16
CA GLU A 24 -25.81 39.17 48.79
C GLU A 24 -25.58 37.89 49.63
N GLU A 25 -24.53 37.62 50.42
CA GLU A 25 -23.34 38.36 50.87
C GLU A 25 -22.14 37.40 51.10
N THR A 26 -21.11 37.85 51.81
CA THR A 26 -19.77 37.23 51.92
C THR A 26 -19.62 36.05 52.90
N THR A 27 -18.69 35.15 52.59
CA THR A 27 -17.69 34.65 53.57
C THR A 27 -16.44 34.11 52.85
N LYS A 28 -15.24 34.51 53.28
CA LYS A 28 -13.95 33.97 52.79
C LYS A 28 -13.57 32.67 53.50
N PRO A 29 -12.81 31.80 52.83
CA PRO A 29 -11.71 31.06 53.47
C PRO A 29 -10.35 31.69 53.18
N GLU A 30 -9.38 31.44 54.06
CA GLU A 30 -8.04 32.05 54.07
C GLU A 30 -7.07 31.40 53.07
N ALA A 31 -5.93 32.07 52.83
CA ALA A 31 -4.93 31.67 51.84
C ALA A 31 -3.69 31.02 52.47
N ASN A 32 -3.19 29.95 51.85
CA ASN A 32 -1.74 29.67 51.66
C ASN A 32 -1.52 28.39 50.83
N PRO A 33 -0.36 28.21 50.16
CA PRO A 33 0.71 29.16 49.85
C PRO A 33 0.78 29.55 48.36
N GLU A 34 1.56 30.59 48.03
CA GLU A 34 1.67 31.14 46.68
C GLU A 34 2.26 30.19 45.63
N ALA A 35 1.57 30.09 44.50
CA ALA A 35 2.13 29.81 43.17
C ALA A 35 1.77 31.00 42.26
N PRO A 36 2.58 31.34 41.24
CA PRO A 36 2.71 32.72 40.77
C PRO A 36 1.48 33.28 40.04
N ALA A 37 1.39 34.61 40.00
CA ALA A 37 0.30 35.36 39.37
C ALA A 37 0.23 35.16 37.83
N ALA A 38 -0.41 34.07 37.42
CA ALA A 38 -0.72 33.74 36.02
C ALA A 38 -2.01 34.42 35.56
N GLY A 39 -1.96 35.23 34.49
CA GLY A 39 -3.11 36.07 34.14
C GLY A 39 -3.16 36.76 32.77
N MET A 40 -2.08 36.81 31.99
CA MET A 40 -2.16 37.42 30.65
C MET A 40 -2.71 36.42 29.63
N THR A 41 -3.75 36.84 28.91
CA THR A 41 -4.32 36.08 27.78
C THR A 41 -3.57 36.42 26.50
N PHE A 42 -3.01 35.40 25.88
CA PHE A 42 -2.51 35.44 24.51
C PHE A 42 -3.59 34.82 23.62
N VAL A 43 -3.94 35.47 22.52
CA VAL A 43 -4.92 34.99 21.54
C VAL A 43 -4.15 34.62 20.28
N GLY A 44 -4.05 33.32 20.03
CA GLY A 44 -3.43 32.79 18.82
C GLY A 44 -4.47 32.70 17.72
N GLY A 45 -4.14 33.27 16.56
CA GLY A 45 -4.98 33.27 15.38
C GLY A 45 -5.80 34.55 15.20
N SER A 46 -5.72 35.11 14.00
CA SER A 46 -6.60 36.16 13.51
C SER A 46 -7.95 35.60 13.06
N ALA A 47 -8.97 36.46 13.03
CA ALA A 47 -10.25 36.18 12.37
C ALA A 47 -10.11 35.94 10.84
N VAL A 48 -8.89 36.11 10.31
CA VAL A 48 -8.45 35.68 8.99
C VAL A 48 -7.30 34.66 9.15
N LYS A 49 -7.68 33.45 9.60
CA LYS A 49 -6.90 32.18 9.66
C LYS A 49 -5.81 32.07 10.76
N THR A 50 -5.52 30.82 11.18
CA THR A 50 -4.31 30.26 11.89
C THR A 50 -4.44 29.79 13.39
N ARG A 51 -3.93 28.64 13.89
CA ARG A 51 -3.10 27.55 13.30
C ARG A 51 -2.94 26.24 14.14
N THR A 52 -3.00 25.02 13.56
CA THR A 52 -2.18 23.75 13.80
C THR A 52 -2.56 22.53 12.92
N SER A 53 -3.82 22.28 12.51
CA SER A 53 -4.17 21.16 11.58
C SER A 53 -4.62 21.60 10.17
N LEU A 54 -4.11 21.00 9.09
CA LEU A 54 -4.21 21.48 7.69
C LEU A 54 -5.48 21.05 6.88
N ASP A 55 -6.04 21.97 6.08
CA ASP A 55 -6.95 21.72 4.95
C ASP A 55 -6.39 22.35 3.65
N VAL A 56 -6.33 21.56 2.56
CA VAL A 56 -5.77 21.91 1.24
C VAL A 56 -6.54 21.17 0.13
N THR A 57 -6.73 21.79 -1.04
CA THR A 57 -7.33 21.16 -2.25
C THR A 57 -6.36 21.18 -3.42
N LEU A 58 -5.94 20.01 -3.90
CA LEU A 58 -4.92 19.84 -4.94
C LEU A 58 -5.53 19.30 -6.25
N PRO A 59 -5.13 19.80 -7.43
CA PRO A 59 -4.14 20.86 -7.68
C PRO A 59 -4.83 22.24 -7.88
N GLY A 60 -5.15 22.95 -6.79
CA GLY A 60 -5.85 24.25 -6.90
C GLY A 60 -5.56 25.28 -5.81
N GLY A 61 -5.05 24.86 -4.65
CA GLY A 61 -4.60 25.77 -3.59
C GLY A 61 -3.34 25.24 -2.90
N THR A 62 -2.31 26.07 -2.82
CA THR A 62 -1.19 25.93 -1.87
C THR A 62 -1.48 26.65 -0.55
N THR A 63 -2.56 27.43 -0.49
CA THR A 63 -3.01 28.10 0.73
C THR A 63 -3.52 27.08 1.73
N VAL A 64 -2.85 27.02 2.87
CA VAL A 64 -3.20 26.15 3.98
C VAL A 64 -4.10 26.88 4.97
N ASP A 65 -5.25 26.29 5.29
CA ASP A 65 -5.98 26.60 6.52
C ASP A 65 -5.40 25.76 7.66
N TYR A 66 -4.98 26.38 8.76
CA TYR A 66 -4.67 25.64 9.98
C TYR A 66 -5.47 26.14 11.22
N PHE A 67 -5.69 25.24 12.18
CA PHE A 67 -6.54 25.41 13.37
C PHE A 67 -5.89 24.77 14.60
N TRP A 68 -5.91 25.44 15.75
CA TRP A 68 -5.42 24.96 17.05
C TRP A 68 -6.20 23.74 17.56
N GLU A 69 -5.54 22.85 18.29
CA GLU A 69 -6.11 21.67 18.97
C GLU A 69 -5.97 21.79 20.52
N PRO A 70 -6.81 21.12 21.33
CA PRO A 70 -6.86 21.31 22.80
C PRO A 70 -5.56 21.06 23.58
N SER A 71 -4.63 20.27 23.03
CA SER A 71 -3.34 19.94 23.65
C SER A 71 -2.22 20.95 23.34
N ASP A 72 -2.46 21.90 22.43
CA ASP A 72 -1.41 22.81 21.96
C ASP A 72 -0.91 23.75 23.07
N LYS A 73 0.41 23.93 23.09
CA LYS A 73 1.12 24.73 24.10
C LYS A 73 2.07 25.70 23.44
N ILE A 74 1.86 26.98 23.72
CA ILE A 74 2.80 28.03 23.35
C ILE A 74 3.77 28.30 24.49
N TRP A 75 4.96 28.75 24.11
CA TRP A 75 6.06 29.10 24.98
C TRP A 75 6.57 30.51 24.68
N THR A 76 7.40 31.02 25.57
CA THR A 76 8.15 32.26 25.45
C THR A 76 9.63 31.98 25.75
N ALA A 77 10.52 32.87 25.32
CA ALA A 77 11.97 32.65 25.45
C ALA A 77 12.47 32.54 26.91
N ASP A 78 11.71 33.04 27.89
CA ASP A 78 11.98 32.89 29.32
C ASP A 78 11.29 31.67 29.96
N GLY A 79 10.76 30.76 29.15
CA GLY A 79 10.21 29.47 29.57
C GLY A 79 8.79 29.50 30.10
N ALA A 80 8.10 30.65 30.10
CA ALA A 80 6.68 30.69 30.47
C ALA A 80 5.81 30.07 29.38
N THR A 81 4.74 29.40 29.78
CA THR A 81 3.88 28.59 28.92
C THR A 81 2.41 28.95 29.06
N GLY A 82 1.64 28.65 28.02
CA GLY A 82 0.18 28.63 28.06
C GLY A 82 -0.36 27.51 27.17
N THR A 83 -1.38 26.80 27.63
CA THR A 83 -2.08 25.75 26.86
C THR A 83 -3.37 26.30 26.25
N ALA A 84 -3.73 25.85 25.05
CA ALA A 84 -4.94 26.25 24.34
C ALA A 84 -6.20 25.98 25.20
N GLN A 85 -7.00 27.03 25.42
CA GLN A 85 -8.26 26.97 26.18
C GLN A 85 -9.44 26.69 25.24
N ILE A 86 -9.40 25.54 24.56
CA ILE A 86 -10.41 25.08 23.60
C ILE A 86 -10.76 23.61 23.85
N THR A 87 -11.98 23.19 23.49
CA THR A 87 -12.47 21.81 23.66
C THR A 87 -12.48 20.99 22.37
N SER A 88 -12.26 21.63 21.22
CA SER A 88 -12.14 21.02 19.90
C SER A 88 -11.34 21.92 18.95
N LYS A 89 -10.88 21.36 17.83
CA LYS A 89 -10.25 22.06 16.68
C LYS A 89 -10.86 23.46 16.45
N SER A 90 -10.04 24.51 16.50
CA SER A 90 -10.50 25.91 16.42
C SER A 90 -9.54 26.82 15.65
N ALA A 91 -10.07 27.70 14.80
CA ALA A 91 -9.26 28.67 14.06
C ALA A 91 -8.63 29.76 14.95
N THR A 92 -9.05 29.87 16.22
CA THR A 92 -8.49 30.79 17.21
C THR A 92 -8.47 30.15 18.59
N ALA A 93 -7.42 30.37 19.39
CA ALA A 93 -7.32 29.85 20.75
C ALA A 93 -6.82 30.90 21.74
N ASN A 94 -7.40 30.89 22.94
CA ASN A 94 -6.89 31.65 24.08
C ASN A 94 -5.84 30.80 24.82
N PHE A 95 -4.74 31.42 25.22
CA PHE A 95 -3.65 30.81 25.99
C PHE A 95 -3.44 31.67 27.23
N ARG A 96 -3.68 31.12 28.42
CA ARG A 96 -3.39 31.83 29.67
C ARG A 96 -1.95 31.55 30.06
N MET A 97 -1.10 32.57 29.98
CA MET A 97 0.33 32.42 30.26
C MET A 97 0.60 32.34 31.77
N SER A 98 1.56 31.50 32.14
CA SER A 98 2.07 31.36 33.52
C SER A 98 2.81 32.59 34.05
N LYS A 99 3.04 33.60 33.21
CA LYS A 99 3.71 34.87 33.54
C LYS A 99 2.99 36.06 32.90
N ALA A 100 3.10 37.24 33.52
CA ALA A 100 2.62 38.50 32.97
C ALA A 100 3.73 39.28 32.24
N TYR A 101 3.34 40.01 31.18
CA TYR A 101 4.25 40.80 30.35
C TYR A 101 3.74 42.25 30.23
N ASN A 102 4.68 43.20 30.24
CA ASN A 102 4.39 44.65 30.17
C ASN A 102 4.94 45.31 28.89
N THR A 103 5.70 44.57 28.08
CA THR A 103 6.26 45.04 26.80
C THR A 103 5.17 45.19 25.74
N SER A 104 5.44 46.01 24.72
CA SER A 104 4.56 46.13 23.54
C SER A 104 4.50 44.86 22.70
N THR A 105 5.57 44.06 22.72
CA THR A 105 5.69 42.77 22.03
C THR A 105 6.29 41.68 22.91
N VAL A 106 5.99 40.42 22.61
CA VAL A 106 6.58 39.22 23.22
C VAL A 106 6.78 38.17 22.12
N ASP A 107 7.98 37.58 22.03
CA ASP A 107 8.21 36.47 21.10
C ASP A 107 7.61 35.16 21.65
N VAL A 108 6.82 34.51 20.80
CA VAL A 108 6.06 33.30 21.08
C VAL A 108 6.58 32.15 20.22
N TYR A 109 6.72 30.99 20.83
CA TYR A 109 7.22 29.78 20.22
C TYR A 109 6.19 28.66 20.34
N TYR A 110 5.93 27.97 19.24
CA TYR A 110 5.25 26.68 19.20
C TYR A 110 6.27 25.62 18.75
N PRO A 111 7.01 24.99 19.66
CA PRO A 111 7.97 23.92 19.35
C PRO A 111 7.32 22.54 19.04
N GLY A 112 6.00 22.50 18.85
CA GLY A 112 5.21 21.27 18.65
C GLY A 112 4.53 20.76 19.92
N GLN A 113 3.49 19.94 19.75
CA GLN A 113 2.60 19.47 20.81
C GLN A 113 3.34 18.73 21.94
N ASN A 114 4.36 17.95 21.58
CA ASN A 114 5.14 17.10 22.49
C ASN A 114 6.37 17.79 23.12
N ALA A 115 6.52 19.10 22.95
CA ALA A 115 7.73 19.81 23.36
C ALA A 115 7.88 19.99 24.88
N SER A 116 9.12 19.83 25.36
CA SER A 116 9.55 19.98 26.74
C SER A 116 10.33 21.29 27.02
N ALA A 117 10.73 22.00 25.97
CA ALA A 117 11.48 23.27 26.04
C ALA A 117 11.01 24.23 24.94
N TYR A 118 11.14 25.54 25.19
CA TYR A 118 10.53 26.59 24.36
C TYR A 118 10.95 26.59 22.88
N ASN A 119 12.16 26.12 22.57
CA ASN A 119 12.72 26.15 21.22
C ASN A 119 13.28 24.81 20.73
N GLN A 120 12.94 23.69 21.37
CA GLN A 120 13.38 22.36 20.91
C GLN A 120 12.25 21.67 20.14
N VAL A 121 12.41 21.56 18.83
CA VAL A 121 11.49 20.83 17.94
C VAL A 121 12.04 19.44 17.70
N THR A 122 11.17 18.43 17.72
CA THR A 122 11.50 17.08 17.26
C THR A 122 10.59 16.70 16.12
N ILE A 123 11.16 16.55 14.92
CA ILE A 123 10.46 15.99 13.76
C ILE A 123 10.56 14.47 13.89
N ALA A 124 9.41 13.84 14.10
CA ALA A 124 9.34 12.44 14.48
C ALA A 124 9.72 11.51 13.31
N THR A 125 10.60 10.55 13.59
CA THR A 125 10.95 9.47 12.66
C THR A 125 9.84 8.43 12.49
N ASN A 126 8.88 8.41 13.41
CA ASN A 126 7.67 7.61 13.32
C ASN A 126 6.47 8.55 13.48
N GLN A 127 5.64 8.63 12.45
CA GLN A 127 4.43 9.46 12.39
C GLN A 127 3.21 8.54 12.22
N THR A 128 2.04 8.95 12.67
CA THR A 128 0.82 8.13 12.59
C THR A 128 -0.34 8.98 12.08
N GLN A 129 -0.94 8.59 10.97
CA GLN A 129 -2.16 9.21 10.46
C GLN A 129 -3.26 8.14 10.40
N THR A 130 -4.29 8.27 11.22
CA THR A 130 -5.33 7.23 11.40
C THR A 130 -6.51 7.33 10.42
N GLU A 131 -6.60 8.43 9.67
CA GLU A 131 -7.72 8.75 8.76
C GLU A 131 -7.18 9.38 7.46
N PRO A 132 -7.70 9.04 6.26
CA PRO A 132 -7.33 9.68 5.01
C PRO A 132 -7.53 11.20 5.02
N ASN A 133 -6.65 11.93 4.35
CA ASN A 133 -6.65 13.41 4.31
C ASN A 133 -6.69 14.09 5.69
N SER A 134 -6.19 13.43 6.73
CA SER A 134 -6.18 13.97 8.10
C SER A 134 -4.82 14.53 8.47
N THR A 135 -4.85 15.62 9.21
CA THR A 135 -3.69 16.46 9.55
C THR A 135 -3.60 16.73 11.05
N LYS A 136 -4.38 15.97 11.83
CA LYS A 136 -4.42 16.04 13.31
C LYS A 136 -3.10 15.64 13.96
N HIS A 137 -2.27 14.84 13.27
CA HIS A 137 -0.99 14.35 13.77
C HIS A 137 0.17 15.31 13.55
N LEU A 138 0.01 16.41 12.80
CA LEU A 138 1.13 17.28 12.43
C LEU A 138 1.81 17.89 13.66
N GLY A 139 1.04 18.36 14.66
CA GLY A 139 1.56 18.88 15.93
C GLY A 139 2.39 17.85 16.73
N GLU A 140 2.04 16.57 16.66
CA GLU A 140 2.79 15.47 17.29
C GLU A 140 4.02 15.04 16.47
N ALA A 141 3.92 15.14 15.15
CA ALA A 141 4.93 14.74 14.17
C ALA A 141 6.10 15.74 14.02
N GLY A 142 5.98 16.95 14.58
CA GLY A 142 7.02 17.98 14.59
C GLY A 142 6.66 19.29 13.89
N ASP A 143 5.37 19.52 13.63
CA ASP A 143 4.90 20.84 13.24
C ASP A 143 5.28 21.88 14.32
N CYS A 144 5.71 23.04 13.87
CA CYS A 144 6.31 24.06 14.73
C CYS A 144 6.22 25.43 14.10
N GLY A 145 6.29 26.48 14.93
CA GLY A 145 6.27 27.86 14.45
C GLY A 145 6.72 28.89 15.49
N THR A 146 6.94 30.12 15.03
CA THR A 146 7.24 31.27 15.89
C THR A 146 6.35 32.45 15.53
N ALA A 147 6.13 33.36 16.47
CA ALA A 147 5.41 34.61 16.24
C ALA A 147 5.96 35.73 17.12
N THR A 148 5.71 36.98 16.73
CA THR A 148 5.79 38.11 17.64
C THR A 148 4.37 38.49 18.04
N ALA A 149 4.05 38.35 19.32
CA ALA A 149 2.75 38.69 19.87
C ALA A 149 2.68 40.17 20.23
N HIS A 150 1.62 40.85 19.81
CA HIS A 150 1.44 42.30 19.98
C HIS A 150 0.41 42.61 21.06
N LYS A 151 0.80 43.45 22.03
CA LYS A 151 -0.08 43.88 23.14
C LYS A 151 -1.27 44.69 22.61
N GLN A 152 -2.45 44.39 23.12
CA GLN A 152 -3.72 45.03 22.81
C GLN A 152 -4.14 46.04 23.91
N SER A 153 -5.15 46.86 23.64
CA SER A 153 -5.67 47.87 24.58
C SER A 153 -6.32 47.27 25.84
N ASP A 154 -6.79 46.03 25.79
CA ASP A 154 -7.34 45.28 26.92
C ASP A 154 -6.26 44.52 27.74
N ASN A 155 -4.97 44.74 27.42
CA ASN A 155 -3.79 44.02 27.93
C ASN A 155 -3.64 42.56 27.49
N SER A 156 -4.52 42.03 26.62
CA SER A 156 -4.24 40.77 25.94
C SER A 156 -3.08 40.93 24.95
N TYR A 157 -2.55 39.82 24.45
CA TYR A 157 -1.61 39.80 23.32
C TYR A 157 -2.24 39.03 22.16
N LYS A 158 -2.05 39.49 20.92
CA LYS A 158 -2.48 38.76 19.71
C LYS A 158 -1.28 38.34 18.88
N PHE A 159 -1.33 37.14 18.32
CA PHE A 159 -0.28 36.63 17.45
C PHE A 159 -0.85 35.70 16.37
N ASP A 160 -0.22 35.73 15.20
CA ASP A 160 -0.40 34.73 14.15
C ASP A 160 0.90 33.91 14.06
N LEU A 161 0.78 32.59 14.13
CA LEU A 161 1.95 31.71 14.14
C LEU A 161 2.53 31.59 12.73
N ASP A 162 3.84 31.70 12.55
CA ASP A 162 4.53 31.39 11.30
C ASP A 162 5.25 30.04 11.38
N HIS A 163 4.84 29.08 10.55
CA HIS A 163 5.30 27.70 10.67
C HIS A 163 6.67 27.50 10.05
N LYS A 164 7.53 26.73 10.73
CA LYS A 164 8.93 26.52 10.38
C LYS A 164 9.24 25.09 9.93
N ALA A 165 8.25 24.20 9.85
CA ALA A 165 8.35 22.88 9.23
C ALA A 165 7.91 22.90 7.76
N ALA A 166 8.27 21.87 6.99
CA ALA A 166 7.79 21.62 5.64
C ALA A 166 6.92 20.35 5.61
N TYR A 167 6.00 20.24 4.65
CA TYR A 167 5.04 19.13 4.60
C TYR A 167 5.01 18.45 3.23
N LEU A 168 4.85 17.12 3.24
CA LEU A 168 4.56 16.35 2.03
C LEU A 168 3.09 15.94 2.04
N CYS A 169 2.42 16.04 0.89
CA CYS A 169 1.09 15.45 0.67
C CYS A 169 1.24 14.33 -0.38
N LEU A 170 1.27 13.08 0.09
CA LEU A 170 1.40 11.92 -0.77
C LEU A 170 0.03 11.56 -1.35
N LEU A 171 -0.02 11.41 -2.67
CA LEU A 171 -1.24 11.21 -3.45
C LEU A 171 -1.13 9.94 -4.30
N PRO A 172 -1.29 8.76 -3.69
CA PRO A 172 -1.25 7.48 -4.39
C PRO A 172 -2.54 7.24 -5.20
N ARG A 173 -2.40 6.52 -6.31
CA ARG A 173 -3.49 6.10 -7.19
C ARG A 173 -3.09 4.84 -7.96
N THR A 174 -4.06 4.03 -8.39
CA THR A 174 -3.83 2.80 -9.16
C THR A 174 -4.84 2.63 -10.29
N PRO A 175 -4.42 2.25 -11.51
CA PRO A 175 -5.35 1.88 -12.57
C PRO A 175 -5.89 0.44 -12.43
N ASN A 176 -5.30 -0.39 -11.55
CA ASN A 176 -5.55 -1.83 -11.44
C ASN A 176 -6.92 -2.22 -10.82
N LYS A 177 -7.81 -1.24 -10.58
CA LYS A 177 -9.17 -1.42 -10.03
C LYS A 177 -9.21 -2.29 -8.76
N LEU A 178 -8.26 -2.07 -7.84
CA LEU A 178 -8.11 -2.92 -6.66
C LEU A 178 -9.32 -2.78 -5.72
N VAL A 179 -9.80 -3.91 -5.19
CA VAL A 179 -11.02 -3.96 -4.35
C VAL A 179 -10.74 -4.16 -2.86
N SER A 180 -9.57 -4.70 -2.52
CA SER A 180 -9.19 -5.13 -1.16
C SER A 180 -7.77 -4.72 -0.75
N THR A 181 -7.13 -3.87 -1.54
CA THR A 181 -5.74 -3.43 -1.30
C THR A 181 -5.70 -2.07 -0.60
N TYR A 182 -4.83 -1.99 0.40
CA TYR A 182 -4.61 -0.83 1.27
C TYR A 182 -3.13 -0.46 1.29
N ILE A 183 -2.84 0.80 1.60
CA ILE A 183 -1.52 1.28 1.99
C ILE A 183 -1.48 1.28 3.50
N SER A 184 -0.70 0.37 4.10
CA SER A 184 -0.62 0.18 5.56
C SER A 184 0.52 0.94 6.23
N GLN A 185 1.53 1.32 5.46
CA GLN A 185 2.70 2.08 5.92
C GLN A 185 3.35 2.82 4.75
N ILE A 186 3.90 4.00 5.01
CA ILE A 186 4.87 4.67 4.13
C ILE A 186 6.23 4.67 4.82
N LYS A 187 7.31 4.48 4.05
CA LYS A 187 8.67 4.85 4.47
C LYS A 187 9.22 5.88 3.49
N ILE A 188 9.70 7.00 4.01
CA ILE A 188 10.34 8.09 3.27
C ILE A 188 11.80 8.12 3.68
N THR A 189 12.71 7.94 2.73
CA THR A 189 14.16 8.07 2.94
C THR A 189 14.70 9.17 2.03
N ALA A 190 15.56 10.02 2.58
CA ALA A 190 16.22 11.11 1.87
C ALA A 190 17.75 10.92 1.76
N ASP A 191 18.37 11.71 0.90
CA ASP A 191 19.82 11.81 0.72
C ASP A 191 20.54 12.51 1.89
N ASN A 192 19.81 13.23 2.74
CA ASN A 192 20.28 13.87 3.96
C ASN A 192 19.19 13.84 5.06
N ASN A 193 19.46 14.42 6.24
CA ASN A 193 18.53 14.35 7.36
C ASN A 193 17.25 15.19 7.12
N ILE A 194 16.10 14.55 7.33
CA ILE A 194 14.75 15.13 7.25
C ILE A 194 13.99 15.08 8.59
N ALA A 195 14.56 14.40 9.60
CA ALA A 195 13.95 14.17 10.91
C ALA A 195 14.97 14.20 12.05
N GLY A 196 14.49 14.22 13.29
CA GLY A 196 15.29 14.37 14.51
C GLY A 196 15.05 15.70 15.22
N THR A 197 15.97 16.08 16.09
CA THR A 197 15.87 17.27 16.93
C THR A 197 16.51 18.49 16.27
N TYR A 198 15.83 19.63 16.34
CA TYR A 198 16.24 20.93 15.80
C TYR A 198 16.00 22.05 16.81
N THR A 199 16.76 23.13 16.68
CA THR A 199 16.53 24.38 17.43
C THR A 199 15.65 25.32 16.60
N LEU A 200 14.50 25.66 17.14
CA LEU A 200 13.55 26.61 16.57
C LEU A 200 14.02 28.05 16.82
N THR A 201 14.01 28.86 15.76
CA THR A 201 14.38 30.27 15.78
C THR A 201 13.34 31.09 15.01
N ASN A 202 13.32 32.41 15.21
CA ASN A 202 12.39 33.30 14.48
C ASN A 202 12.57 33.21 12.94
N THR A 203 13.76 32.83 12.46
CA THR A 203 14.04 32.63 11.02
C THR A 203 13.74 31.21 10.52
N GLY A 204 13.64 30.20 11.38
CA GLY A 204 13.41 28.82 10.98
C GLY A 204 13.99 27.76 11.92
N LEU A 205 14.00 26.50 11.48
CA LEU A 205 14.70 25.42 12.15
C LEU A 205 16.21 25.48 11.87
N THR A 206 17.01 25.16 12.88
CA THR A 206 18.48 25.12 12.80
C THR A 206 19.02 23.85 13.45
N GLY A 207 20.20 23.40 13.01
CA GLY A 207 20.78 22.10 13.36
C GLY A 207 20.72 21.10 12.21
N SER A 208 21.31 19.93 12.39
CA SER A 208 21.50 18.92 11.34
C SER A 208 20.47 17.79 11.33
N GLY A 209 19.54 17.75 12.30
CA GLY A 209 18.74 16.57 12.58
C GLY A 209 19.58 15.34 12.94
N SER A 210 18.93 14.18 12.95
CA SER A 210 19.57 12.89 13.29
C SER A 210 19.11 11.70 12.43
N SER A 211 18.11 11.87 11.56
CA SER A 211 17.62 10.80 10.68
C SER A 211 17.27 11.33 9.29
N ASN A 212 17.67 10.58 8.26
CA ASN A 212 17.25 10.74 6.87
C ASN A 212 15.97 9.96 6.54
N THR A 213 15.36 9.27 7.52
CA THR A 213 14.22 8.38 7.30
C THR A 213 13.06 8.67 8.26
N ILE A 214 11.85 8.65 7.70
CA ILE A 214 10.56 8.77 8.39
C ILE A 214 9.69 7.58 7.98
N THR A 215 9.03 6.95 8.95
CA THR A 215 7.98 5.95 8.74
C THR A 215 6.63 6.55 9.12
N ILE A 216 5.60 6.32 8.32
CA ILE A 216 4.23 6.78 8.59
C ILE A 216 3.31 5.57 8.64
N THR A 217 2.69 5.33 9.78
CA THR A 217 1.65 4.32 9.95
C THR A 217 0.30 4.91 9.55
N THR A 218 -0.43 4.23 8.67
CA THR A 218 -1.74 4.67 8.16
C THR A 218 -2.92 3.92 8.78
N SER A 219 -2.67 3.01 9.72
CA SER A 219 -3.71 2.23 10.39
C SER A 219 -4.31 2.95 11.60
N GLY A 220 -5.63 2.86 11.76
CA GLY A 220 -6.37 3.36 12.93
C GLY A 220 -7.64 2.54 13.18
N SER A 221 -8.43 2.91 14.19
CA SER A 221 -9.65 2.15 14.56
C SER A 221 -10.67 2.04 13.41
N SER A 222 -10.84 3.11 12.63
CA SER A 222 -11.71 3.15 11.44
C SER A 222 -11.05 2.53 10.20
N HIS A 223 -9.71 2.47 10.19
CA HIS A 223 -8.86 2.08 9.06
C HIS A 223 -7.85 0.99 9.49
N PRO A 224 -8.29 -0.19 9.96
CA PRO A 224 -7.39 -1.16 10.60
C PRO A 224 -6.32 -1.74 9.64
N ASN A 225 -6.60 -1.74 8.33
CA ASN A 225 -5.68 -2.24 7.29
C ASN A 225 -4.83 -1.12 6.65
N GLY A 226 -5.03 0.15 7.05
CA GLY A 226 -4.51 1.32 6.34
C GLY A 226 -5.51 1.99 5.41
N PHE A 227 -5.03 2.87 4.52
CA PHE A 227 -5.88 3.64 3.61
C PHE A 227 -6.13 2.90 2.29
N PRO A 228 -7.35 2.93 1.73
CA PRO A 228 -7.68 2.17 0.52
C PRO A 228 -6.90 2.65 -0.71
N LEU A 229 -6.49 1.72 -1.58
CA LEU A 229 -5.85 2.01 -2.87
C LEU A 229 -6.76 1.55 -4.01
N ASN A 230 -7.91 2.22 -4.19
CA ASN A 230 -8.94 1.85 -5.17
C ASN A 230 -9.26 2.97 -6.18
N ASN A 231 -8.53 4.08 -6.14
CA ASN A 231 -8.74 5.27 -6.96
C ASN A 231 -7.79 5.31 -8.18
N ALA A 232 -8.34 5.43 -9.38
CA ALA A 232 -7.57 5.62 -10.61
C ALA A 232 -7.09 7.08 -10.81
N ALA A 233 -7.94 8.04 -10.41
CA ALA A 233 -7.61 9.46 -10.33
C ALA A 233 -7.07 9.82 -8.94
N THR A 234 -6.34 10.93 -8.84
CA THR A 234 -5.96 11.51 -7.54
C THR A 234 -7.20 11.82 -6.72
N SER A 235 -7.25 11.34 -5.46
CA SER A 235 -8.37 11.57 -4.55
C SER A 235 -7.85 11.73 -3.12
N GLN A 236 -7.87 12.95 -2.60
CA GLN A 236 -7.37 13.22 -1.25
C GLN A 236 -8.17 12.46 -0.19
N SER A 237 -9.51 12.56 -0.23
CA SER A 237 -10.41 11.89 0.71
C SER A 237 -10.33 10.36 0.68
N THR A 238 -9.75 9.75 -0.36
CA THR A 238 -9.51 8.31 -0.41
C THR A 238 -8.25 7.92 0.38
N ASN A 239 -7.11 8.59 0.14
CA ASN A 239 -5.81 8.13 0.66
C ASN A 239 -4.69 9.18 0.67
N ALA A 240 -4.99 10.48 0.81
CA ALA A 240 -3.94 11.47 1.07
C ALA A 240 -3.26 11.20 2.42
N ILE A 241 -1.92 11.15 2.39
CA ILE A 241 -1.05 10.94 3.55
C ILE A 241 -0.14 12.15 3.71
N TYR A 242 -0.07 12.72 4.90
CA TYR A 242 0.75 13.87 5.23
C TYR A 242 1.97 13.48 6.07
N ALA A 243 3.13 14.00 5.67
CA ALA A 243 4.38 13.87 6.41
C ALA A 243 4.89 15.25 6.83
N VAL A 244 5.36 15.39 8.07
CA VAL A 244 6.19 16.54 8.48
C VAL A 244 7.65 16.21 8.20
N ILE A 245 8.37 17.11 7.53
CA ILE A 245 9.81 17.00 7.27
C ILE A 245 10.53 18.29 7.67
N ALA A 246 11.83 18.20 7.94
CA ALA A 246 12.68 19.38 8.03
C ALA A 246 12.70 20.12 6.68
N PRO A 247 12.66 21.46 6.65
CA PRO A 247 12.89 22.23 5.44
C PRO A 247 14.34 22.07 4.95
N GLY A 248 14.54 22.08 3.65
CA GLY A 248 15.87 21.90 3.04
C GLY A 248 15.80 21.45 1.58
N THR A 249 16.96 21.10 1.02
CA THR A 249 17.03 20.47 -0.31
C THR A 249 17.19 18.97 -0.14
N HIS A 250 16.26 18.19 -0.68
CA HIS A 250 16.16 16.75 -0.46
C HIS A 250 15.84 16.01 -1.76
N ALA A 251 16.52 14.91 -2.04
CA ALA A 251 16.05 13.87 -2.95
C ALA A 251 15.34 12.78 -2.13
N LEU A 252 14.13 12.37 -2.53
CA LEU A 252 13.30 11.46 -1.73
C LEU A 252 13.08 10.11 -2.42
N THR A 253 13.08 9.04 -1.62
CA THR A 253 12.56 7.73 -1.98
C THR A 253 11.37 7.42 -1.07
N VAL A 254 10.21 7.18 -1.67
CA VAL A 254 8.94 6.89 -0.98
C VAL A 254 8.53 5.45 -1.26
N GLU A 255 8.60 4.61 -0.24
CA GLU A 255 8.19 3.21 -0.25
C GLU A 255 6.77 3.09 0.33
N TYR A 256 5.84 2.58 -0.48
CA TYR A 256 4.46 2.31 -0.12
C TYR A 256 4.33 0.82 0.23
N THR A 257 4.11 0.50 1.51
CA THR A 257 3.77 -0.87 1.92
C THR A 257 2.30 -1.12 1.59
N LEU A 258 2.08 -1.99 0.61
CA LEU A 258 0.78 -2.44 0.17
C LEU A 258 0.39 -3.71 0.92
N TYR A 259 -0.88 -3.81 1.31
CA TYR A 259 -1.47 -4.97 1.95
C TYR A 259 -2.84 -5.24 1.37
N ASP A 260 -3.10 -6.46 0.94
CA ASP A 260 -4.42 -6.90 0.51
C ASP A 260 -5.04 -7.83 1.54
N ASN A 261 -6.17 -7.42 2.11
CA ASN A 261 -6.77 -8.11 3.26
C ASN A 261 -7.57 -9.36 2.89
N VAL A 262 -7.79 -9.61 1.60
CA VAL A 262 -8.51 -10.79 1.10
C VAL A 262 -7.52 -11.90 0.73
N THR A 263 -6.43 -11.55 0.04
CA THR A 263 -5.37 -12.50 -0.30
C THR A 263 -4.34 -12.70 0.82
N GLY A 264 -4.29 -11.77 1.78
CA GLY A 264 -3.27 -11.71 2.84
C GLY A 264 -1.90 -11.22 2.37
N GLN A 265 -1.76 -10.88 1.08
CA GLN A 265 -0.48 -10.58 0.45
C GLN A 265 0.03 -9.18 0.83
N LYS A 266 1.35 -9.05 0.93
CA LYS A 266 2.06 -7.79 1.21
C LYS A 266 3.17 -7.57 0.21
N GLY A 267 3.34 -6.32 -0.21
CA GLY A 267 4.37 -5.93 -1.16
C GLY A 267 4.78 -4.47 -0.99
N ILE A 268 5.85 -4.06 -1.66
CA ILE A 268 6.37 -2.69 -1.61
C ILE A 268 6.34 -2.11 -3.02
N PHE A 269 5.81 -0.90 -3.16
CA PHE A 269 5.98 -0.09 -4.36
C PHE A 269 6.87 1.12 -4.03
N THR A 270 7.90 1.35 -4.83
CA THR A 270 8.89 2.42 -4.57
C THR A 270 8.81 3.51 -5.61
N LYS A 271 8.74 4.77 -5.17
CA LYS A 271 8.81 5.97 -6.00
C LYS A 271 10.03 6.79 -5.62
N THR A 272 10.90 7.09 -6.58
CA THR A 272 11.93 8.13 -6.42
C THR A 272 11.38 9.51 -6.81
N VAL A 273 11.90 10.54 -6.16
CA VAL A 273 11.63 11.97 -6.41
C VAL A 273 12.99 12.66 -6.49
N ALA A 274 13.21 13.38 -7.59
CA ALA A 274 14.45 14.12 -7.81
C ALA A 274 14.66 15.20 -6.73
N SER A 275 15.91 15.61 -6.53
CA SER A 275 16.25 16.64 -5.53
C SER A 275 15.49 17.94 -5.78
N ALA A 276 14.85 18.46 -4.74
CA ALA A 276 14.07 19.69 -4.76
C ALA A 276 14.19 20.46 -3.44
N ALA A 277 13.91 21.76 -3.47
CA ALA A 277 13.79 22.58 -2.28
C ALA A 277 12.40 22.41 -1.65
N TYR A 278 12.40 22.13 -0.34
CA TYR A 278 11.22 22.00 0.51
C TYR A 278 11.26 23.14 1.53
N ASP A 279 10.54 24.21 1.22
CA ASP A 279 10.48 25.42 2.02
C ASP A 279 9.59 25.23 3.25
N ALA A 280 9.92 25.96 4.32
CA ALA A 280 9.05 26.06 5.49
C ALA A 280 7.65 26.57 5.09
N ASN A 281 6.62 26.22 5.87
CA ASN A 281 5.25 26.68 5.66
C ASN A 281 4.66 26.24 4.28
N THR A 282 5.20 25.18 3.67
CA THR A 282 4.81 24.77 2.31
C THR A 282 4.48 23.28 2.23
N VAL A 283 3.42 22.96 1.48
CA VAL A 283 2.94 21.59 1.23
C VAL A 283 3.30 21.16 -0.18
N TYR A 284 4.03 20.06 -0.30
CA TYR A 284 4.50 19.54 -1.57
C TYR A 284 3.68 18.31 -1.99
N PRO A 285 2.84 18.41 -3.04
CA PRO A 285 2.07 17.28 -3.56
C PRO A 285 2.96 16.29 -4.31
N ILE A 286 2.96 15.03 -3.89
CA ILE A 286 3.74 13.95 -4.52
C ILE A 286 2.78 12.85 -4.99
N THR A 287 2.55 12.78 -6.30
CA THR A 287 1.68 11.74 -6.89
C THR A 287 2.44 10.44 -7.16
N ALA A 288 1.82 9.30 -6.85
CA ALA A 288 2.35 7.96 -7.14
C ALA A 288 1.34 7.15 -7.96
N ASN A 289 1.72 6.74 -9.17
CA ASN A 289 0.94 5.84 -10.01
C ASN A 289 1.37 4.39 -9.70
N ILE A 290 0.74 3.79 -8.70
CA ILE A 290 1.00 2.43 -8.25
C ILE A 290 0.33 1.48 -9.25
N ASN A 291 1.11 1.10 -10.28
CA ASN A 291 0.66 0.32 -11.43
C ASN A 291 1.50 -0.95 -11.60
N PRO A 292 1.41 -1.92 -10.67
CA PRO A 292 1.97 -3.25 -10.87
C PRO A 292 1.36 -3.93 -12.11
N LYS A 293 2.07 -4.90 -12.72
CA LYS A 293 1.58 -5.61 -13.91
C LYS A 293 0.30 -6.37 -13.58
N ASP A 294 -0.73 -6.15 -14.39
CA ASP A 294 -1.98 -6.91 -14.30
C ASP A 294 -1.91 -8.16 -15.18
N TYR A 295 -2.18 -9.32 -14.55
CA TYR A 295 -2.28 -10.64 -15.15
C TYR A 295 -3.72 -11.17 -15.17
N SER A 296 -4.73 -10.31 -14.94
CA SER A 296 -6.16 -10.67 -15.08
C SER A 296 -6.52 -11.27 -16.44
N ALA A 297 -5.75 -10.97 -17.49
CA ALA A 297 -5.92 -11.50 -18.84
C ALA A 297 -5.18 -12.83 -19.11
N MET A 298 -4.45 -13.39 -18.14
CA MET A 298 -3.84 -14.72 -18.32
C MET A 298 -4.90 -15.82 -18.27
N GLU A 299 -4.98 -16.56 -19.37
CA GLU A 299 -5.88 -17.70 -19.53
C GLU A 299 -5.27 -18.99 -18.99
N TYR A 300 -6.09 -19.80 -18.33
CA TYR A 300 -5.74 -21.14 -17.86
C TYR A 300 -6.27 -22.19 -18.83
N TYR A 301 -5.53 -23.26 -19.08
CA TYR A 301 -5.92 -24.32 -20.01
C TYR A 301 -5.81 -25.69 -19.35
N MET A 302 -6.71 -26.63 -19.71
CA MET A 302 -6.34 -28.04 -19.58
C MET A 302 -5.23 -28.35 -20.59
N PHE A 303 -4.34 -29.29 -20.28
CA PHE A 303 -3.25 -29.65 -21.19
C PHE A 303 -3.82 -29.97 -22.58
N ASP A 304 -3.29 -29.28 -23.59
CA ASP A 304 -3.67 -29.41 -25.00
C ASP A 304 -5.19 -29.50 -25.28
N ALA A 305 -5.99 -28.69 -24.57
CA ALA A 305 -7.38 -28.44 -24.95
C ALA A 305 -7.46 -27.84 -26.37
N ALA A 306 -8.64 -27.85 -27.00
CA ALA A 306 -8.79 -27.33 -28.35
C ALA A 306 -8.37 -25.84 -28.46
N VAL A 307 -7.86 -25.43 -29.61
CA VAL A 307 -7.25 -24.10 -29.80
C VAL A 307 -8.24 -22.99 -29.43
N GLY A 308 -7.79 -22.08 -28.56
CA GLY A 308 -8.61 -20.98 -28.05
C GLY A 308 -9.77 -21.41 -27.15
N GLN A 309 -9.76 -22.62 -26.59
CA GLN A 309 -10.74 -23.09 -25.61
C GLN A 309 -10.13 -23.10 -24.21
N HIS A 310 -9.82 -21.91 -23.67
CA HIS A 310 -9.38 -21.78 -22.29
C HIS A 310 -10.43 -22.32 -21.31
N TYR A 311 -9.98 -22.74 -20.15
CA TYR A 311 -10.76 -23.51 -19.18
C TYR A 311 -12.07 -22.83 -18.74
N TRP A 312 -12.08 -21.51 -18.65
CA TRP A 312 -13.26 -20.72 -18.28
C TRP A 312 -14.01 -20.10 -19.46
N LYS A 313 -13.74 -20.53 -20.70
CA LYS A 313 -14.36 -19.93 -21.89
C LYS A 313 -15.88 -20.11 -21.90
N GLY A 314 -16.61 -19.00 -22.07
CA GLY A 314 -18.07 -18.94 -21.98
C GLY A 314 -18.61 -18.96 -20.54
N TYR A 315 -17.72 -18.98 -19.54
CA TYR A 315 -18.01 -19.05 -18.10
C TYR A 315 -17.13 -18.08 -17.29
N GLU A 316 -16.58 -17.05 -17.94
CA GLU A 316 -15.63 -16.08 -17.35
C GLU A 316 -16.26 -15.29 -16.20
N SER A 317 -17.57 -15.04 -16.27
CA SER A 317 -18.35 -14.36 -15.22
C SER A 317 -18.55 -15.19 -13.95
N VAL A 318 -18.30 -16.52 -14.02
CA VAL A 318 -18.38 -17.45 -12.89
C VAL A 318 -17.03 -18.12 -12.61
N GLN A 319 -15.96 -17.64 -13.22
CA GLN A 319 -14.58 -18.04 -12.93
C GLN A 319 -14.23 -17.63 -11.49
N PRO A 320 -13.87 -18.58 -10.62
CA PRO A 320 -13.35 -18.29 -9.28
C PRO A 320 -12.06 -17.48 -9.35
N GLN A 321 -11.92 -16.42 -8.55
CA GLN A 321 -10.79 -15.49 -8.63
C GLN A 321 -9.88 -15.49 -7.40
N LEU A 322 -10.34 -16.09 -6.29
CA LEU A 322 -9.58 -16.23 -5.05
C LEU A 322 -9.27 -17.69 -4.73
N ASN A 323 -8.15 -17.92 -4.05
CA ASN A 323 -7.77 -19.26 -3.59
C ASN A 323 -8.85 -19.84 -2.68
N GLY A 324 -9.28 -21.07 -2.97
CA GLY A 324 -10.33 -21.76 -2.22
C GLY A 324 -11.70 -21.71 -2.87
N GLU A 325 -12.00 -20.70 -3.69
CA GLU A 325 -13.26 -20.60 -4.44
C GLU A 325 -13.34 -21.66 -5.55
N SER A 326 -14.56 -22.10 -5.88
CA SER A 326 -14.83 -23.14 -6.88
C SER A 326 -16.13 -22.93 -7.63
N ASN A 327 -16.19 -23.33 -8.89
CA ASN A 327 -17.42 -23.35 -9.68
C ASN A 327 -17.52 -24.61 -10.57
N ASP A 328 -18.69 -25.23 -10.64
CA ASP A 328 -18.91 -26.51 -11.35
C ASP A 328 -18.95 -26.41 -12.89
N ASN A 329 -18.88 -25.21 -13.47
CA ASN A 329 -18.85 -25.01 -14.93
C ASN A 329 -17.47 -25.26 -15.58
N TYR A 330 -16.53 -25.83 -14.82
CA TYR A 330 -15.27 -26.32 -15.36
C TYR A 330 -15.49 -27.44 -16.41
N PRO A 331 -14.60 -27.55 -17.41
CA PRO A 331 -14.72 -28.56 -18.44
C PRO A 331 -14.63 -30.00 -17.94
N LYS A 332 -15.44 -30.83 -18.57
CA LYS A 332 -15.61 -32.26 -18.31
C LYS A 332 -15.50 -33.02 -19.63
N SER A 333 -15.44 -34.35 -19.57
CA SER A 333 -15.36 -35.19 -20.76
C SER A 333 -16.45 -34.83 -21.79
N GLY A 334 -16.04 -34.51 -23.02
CA GLY A 334 -16.92 -34.05 -24.10
C GLY A 334 -16.97 -32.53 -24.31
N ASP A 335 -16.37 -31.73 -23.42
CA ASP A 335 -16.22 -30.29 -23.58
C ASP A 335 -14.98 -29.95 -24.43
N PRO A 336 -15.04 -29.01 -25.41
CA PRO A 336 -13.86 -28.59 -26.18
C PRO A 336 -12.72 -27.98 -25.35
N ARG A 337 -13.02 -27.41 -24.18
CA ARG A 337 -12.03 -26.89 -23.21
C ARG A 337 -11.38 -28.01 -22.38
N PHE A 338 -11.87 -29.25 -22.49
CA PHE A 338 -11.25 -30.42 -21.88
C PHE A 338 -9.99 -30.81 -22.65
N PHE A 339 -9.02 -31.39 -21.95
CA PHE A 339 -7.80 -31.91 -22.55
C PHE A 339 -8.11 -32.94 -23.64
N GLN A 340 -7.36 -32.88 -24.75
CA GLN A 340 -7.43 -33.90 -25.79
C GLN A 340 -6.45 -35.04 -25.45
N LEU A 341 -6.87 -36.27 -25.77
CA LEU A 341 -6.15 -37.52 -25.49
C LEU A 341 -5.79 -38.28 -26.77
N ASP A 342 -5.90 -37.62 -27.91
CA ASP A 342 -6.00 -38.25 -29.23
C ASP A 342 -4.68 -38.81 -29.77
N MET A 343 -3.52 -38.53 -29.14
CA MET A 343 -2.25 -39.17 -29.49
C MET A 343 -1.41 -39.58 -28.27
N PHE A 344 -1.25 -40.89 -28.08
CA PHE A 344 -0.32 -41.46 -27.09
C PHE A 344 1.13 -41.09 -27.42
N GLY A 345 1.83 -40.46 -26.47
CA GLY A 345 3.28 -40.22 -26.57
C GLY A 345 3.73 -39.22 -27.66
N ALA A 346 2.80 -38.49 -28.28
CA ALA A 346 3.12 -37.41 -29.22
C ALA A 346 3.11 -36.03 -28.53
N ASN A 347 3.85 -35.08 -29.09
CA ASN A 347 3.79 -33.68 -28.66
C ASN A 347 2.39 -33.09 -28.87
N ALA A 348 2.07 -32.06 -28.07
CA ALA A 348 0.84 -31.29 -28.16
C ALA A 348 0.59 -30.75 -29.58
N ASN A 349 -0.66 -30.82 -30.05
CA ASN A 349 -1.10 -30.43 -31.39
C ASN A 349 -2.11 -29.26 -31.39
N TYR A 350 -2.69 -28.93 -30.23
CA TYR A 350 -3.72 -27.90 -30.06
C TYR A 350 -3.20 -26.68 -29.28
N SER A 351 -3.84 -26.32 -28.16
CA SER A 351 -3.51 -25.12 -27.38
C SER A 351 -2.12 -25.14 -26.73
N CYS A 352 -1.50 -26.31 -26.57
CA CYS A 352 -0.16 -26.43 -26.01
C CYS A 352 0.93 -26.67 -27.07
N LYS A 353 0.61 -26.72 -28.38
CA LYS A 353 1.60 -27.02 -29.43
C LYS A 353 2.82 -26.07 -29.42
N ASP A 354 2.56 -24.79 -29.17
CA ASP A 354 3.56 -23.70 -29.18
C ASP A 354 4.18 -23.47 -27.78
N CYS A 355 3.82 -24.29 -26.79
CA CYS A 355 4.47 -24.26 -25.47
C CYS A 355 5.92 -24.76 -25.56
N PHE A 356 6.76 -24.37 -24.59
CA PHE A 356 8.14 -24.83 -24.55
C PHE A 356 8.23 -26.36 -24.32
N PRO A 357 9.17 -27.07 -24.99
CA PRO A 357 9.41 -28.48 -24.72
C PRO A 357 10.10 -28.70 -23.37
N ALA A 358 9.95 -29.89 -22.81
CA ALA A 358 10.53 -30.26 -21.51
C ALA A 358 12.06 -30.08 -21.46
N ASN A 359 12.78 -30.37 -22.55
CA ASN A 359 14.21 -30.06 -22.66
C ASN A 359 14.50 -28.55 -22.49
N ARG A 360 13.76 -27.67 -23.18
CA ARG A 360 13.93 -26.21 -23.04
C ARG A 360 13.64 -25.74 -21.62
N LEU A 361 12.63 -26.33 -20.97
CA LEU A 361 12.33 -26.05 -19.55
C LEU A 361 13.48 -26.50 -18.63
N ALA A 362 14.15 -27.62 -18.91
CA ALA A 362 15.36 -28.02 -18.21
C ALA A 362 16.51 -27.02 -18.41
N TRP A 363 16.70 -26.48 -19.63
CA TRP A 363 17.65 -25.39 -19.89
C TRP A 363 17.34 -24.15 -19.06
N TYR A 364 16.10 -23.66 -19.04
CA TYR A 364 15.72 -22.55 -18.15
C TYR A 364 16.00 -22.88 -16.67
N MET A 365 15.67 -24.09 -16.22
CA MET A 365 15.85 -24.48 -14.83
C MET A 365 17.32 -24.59 -14.41
N GLN A 366 18.19 -25.14 -15.26
CA GLN A 366 19.57 -25.50 -14.92
C GLN A 366 20.62 -24.50 -15.43
N LYS A 367 20.27 -23.65 -16.40
CA LYS A 367 21.14 -22.64 -17.03
C LYS A 367 20.51 -21.24 -17.10
N GLY A 368 19.22 -21.11 -16.82
CA GLY A 368 18.50 -19.83 -16.88
C GLY A 368 18.61 -18.95 -15.64
N GLU A 369 19.53 -19.26 -14.71
CA GLU A 369 19.85 -18.46 -13.52
C GLU A 369 18.61 -17.94 -12.79
N PRO A 370 17.85 -18.81 -12.10
CA PRO A 370 16.57 -18.44 -11.50
C PRO A 370 16.73 -17.42 -10.36
N HIS A 371 16.05 -16.28 -10.45
CA HIS A 371 15.90 -15.35 -9.32
C HIS A 371 14.45 -15.31 -8.84
N TRP A 372 14.22 -15.49 -7.54
CA TRP A 372 12.91 -15.22 -6.94
C TRP A 372 12.77 -13.75 -6.55
N GLU A 373 11.71 -13.08 -7.02
CA GLU A 373 11.41 -11.71 -6.63
C GLU A 373 10.02 -11.61 -6.01
N ASP A 374 9.91 -10.99 -4.83
CA ASP A 374 8.63 -10.69 -4.16
C ASP A 374 7.90 -9.48 -4.80
N ARG A 375 8.01 -9.33 -6.14
CA ARG A 375 7.43 -8.23 -6.94
C ARG A 375 5.91 -8.20 -6.86
N CYS A 376 5.35 -7.01 -6.72
CA CYS A 376 3.91 -6.76 -6.81
C CYS A 376 3.39 -7.01 -8.24
N TRP A 377 2.32 -7.80 -8.35
CA TRP A 377 1.50 -7.95 -9.54
C TRP A 377 0.02 -8.08 -9.13
N THR A 378 -0.91 -7.95 -10.08
CA THR A 378 -2.35 -8.02 -9.78
C THR A 378 -3.05 -9.06 -10.64
N ALA A 379 -4.13 -9.62 -10.10
CA ALA A 379 -5.10 -10.38 -10.88
C ALA A 379 -6.50 -10.22 -10.26
N ALA A 380 -7.51 -10.02 -11.10
CA ALA A 380 -8.91 -9.87 -10.73
C ALA A 380 -9.21 -8.82 -9.65
N GLY A 381 -8.48 -7.69 -9.66
CA GLY A 381 -8.65 -6.62 -8.66
C GLY A 381 -8.00 -6.89 -7.29
N HIS A 382 -7.16 -7.92 -7.18
CA HIS A 382 -6.41 -8.25 -5.97
C HIS A 382 -4.90 -8.12 -6.18
N LEU A 383 -4.18 -7.71 -5.14
CA LEU A 383 -2.72 -7.70 -5.10
C LEU A 383 -2.17 -9.09 -4.81
N TYR A 384 -1.08 -9.44 -5.49
CA TYR A 384 -0.25 -10.59 -5.17
C TYR A 384 1.23 -10.20 -5.23
N THR A 385 2.09 -11.02 -4.63
CA THR A 385 3.54 -10.91 -4.73
C THR A 385 4.18 -12.26 -5.02
N GLY A 386 5.43 -12.22 -5.49
CA GLY A 386 6.21 -13.42 -5.75
C GLY A 386 6.14 -13.88 -7.19
N GLY A 387 7.28 -14.32 -7.71
CA GLY A 387 7.42 -14.86 -9.04
C GLY A 387 8.89 -15.11 -9.36
N LEU A 388 9.12 -15.61 -10.56
CA LEU A 388 10.40 -16.17 -10.98
C LEU A 388 10.91 -15.45 -12.22
N TRP A 389 12.10 -14.88 -12.11
CA TRP A 389 12.87 -14.48 -13.29
C TRP A 389 13.64 -15.67 -13.84
N LEU A 390 13.62 -15.80 -15.16
CA LEU A 390 14.42 -16.75 -15.93
C LEU A 390 15.11 -16.02 -17.08
N LYS A 391 16.39 -16.30 -17.30
CA LYS A 391 17.14 -15.80 -18.45
C LYS A 391 16.48 -16.28 -19.75
N LYS A 392 16.37 -15.42 -20.75
CA LYS A 392 15.79 -15.74 -22.06
C LYS A 392 16.58 -16.81 -22.78
N ILE A 393 15.90 -17.68 -23.53
CA ILE A 393 16.50 -18.87 -24.12
C ILE A 393 17.51 -18.52 -25.21
N ASN A 394 17.35 -17.39 -25.89
CA ASN A 394 18.33 -16.90 -26.86
C ASN A 394 19.68 -16.52 -26.20
N ILE A 395 19.65 -15.97 -24.98
CA ILE A 395 20.86 -15.67 -24.21
C ILE A 395 21.50 -16.98 -23.71
N ILE A 396 20.70 -17.88 -23.13
CA ILE A 396 21.17 -19.23 -22.71
C ILE A 396 21.82 -19.97 -23.88
N ALA A 397 21.20 -19.95 -25.06
CA ALA A 397 21.72 -20.54 -26.29
C ALA A 397 23.08 -19.95 -26.69
N THR A 398 23.18 -18.61 -26.68
CA THR A 398 24.41 -17.89 -27.03
C THR A 398 25.54 -18.21 -26.04
N GLU A 399 25.26 -18.14 -24.73
CA GLU A 399 26.23 -18.44 -23.65
C GLU A 399 26.77 -19.87 -23.72
N ASN A 400 25.96 -20.83 -24.16
CA ASN A 400 26.32 -22.25 -24.25
C ASN A 400 26.74 -22.69 -25.67
N SER A 401 26.89 -21.74 -26.60
CA SER A 401 27.24 -22.00 -28.02
C SER A 401 26.31 -23.01 -28.71
N LYS A 402 25.00 -22.87 -28.47
CA LYS A 402 23.92 -23.73 -29.00
C LYS A 402 22.96 -22.99 -29.92
N THR A 403 22.38 -23.73 -30.85
CA THR A 403 21.16 -23.32 -31.56
C THR A 403 19.91 -23.65 -30.72
N LEU A 404 18.79 -22.97 -30.99
CA LEU A 404 17.52 -23.28 -30.32
C LEU A 404 17.05 -24.72 -30.60
N ALA A 405 17.32 -25.25 -31.79
CA ALA A 405 17.00 -26.63 -32.14
C ALA A 405 17.77 -27.66 -31.29
N GLU A 406 19.03 -27.39 -30.94
CA GLU A 406 19.79 -28.24 -30.01
C GLU A 406 19.26 -28.16 -28.58
N ILE A 407 18.84 -26.97 -28.13
CA ILE A 407 18.21 -26.78 -26.81
C ILE A 407 16.90 -27.55 -26.68
N ASP A 408 16.10 -27.59 -27.74
CA ASP A 408 14.82 -28.31 -27.76
C ASP A 408 15.01 -29.84 -27.84
N ALA A 409 16.13 -30.30 -28.41
CA ALA A 409 16.41 -31.71 -28.63
C ALA A 409 16.92 -32.46 -27.38
N VAL A 410 17.68 -31.80 -26.50
CA VAL A 410 18.30 -32.42 -25.31
C VAL A 410 18.54 -31.40 -24.20
N GLY A 411 18.45 -31.81 -22.94
CA GLY A 411 18.80 -30.99 -21.79
C GLY A 411 20.30 -30.67 -21.67
N PRO A 412 20.68 -29.69 -20.82
CA PRO A 412 22.04 -29.12 -20.77
C PRO A 412 23.16 -30.06 -20.34
N TYR A 413 22.83 -31.23 -19.79
CA TYR A 413 23.79 -32.25 -19.37
C TYR A 413 23.70 -33.55 -20.18
N GLY A 414 22.96 -33.55 -21.30
CA GLY A 414 22.76 -34.72 -22.16
C GLY A 414 21.54 -35.59 -21.80
N ASP A 415 20.80 -35.22 -20.75
CA ASP A 415 19.53 -35.87 -20.40
C ASP A 415 18.43 -35.54 -21.42
N PHE A 416 17.61 -36.54 -21.78
CA PHE A 416 16.43 -36.35 -22.62
C PHE A 416 15.18 -36.19 -21.75
N TYR A 417 14.72 -34.97 -21.55
CA TYR A 417 13.47 -34.68 -20.84
C TYR A 417 12.30 -34.71 -21.84
N GLY A 418 11.39 -35.67 -21.66
CA GLY A 418 10.35 -35.98 -22.63
C GLY A 418 10.63 -37.28 -23.37
N GLY A 419 9.96 -38.36 -22.98
CA GLY A 419 10.09 -39.66 -23.64
C GLY A 419 9.86 -40.84 -22.71
N ILE A 420 9.85 -42.03 -23.33
CA ILE A 420 9.62 -43.36 -22.74
C ILE A 420 10.72 -43.78 -21.75
N GLU A 421 11.95 -43.31 -21.95
CA GLU A 421 13.16 -43.82 -21.26
C GLU A 421 13.61 -42.98 -20.06
N HIS A 422 13.16 -41.72 -19.96
CA HIS A 422 13.65 -40.74 -18.98
C HIS A 422 12.52 -39.96 -18.27
N ALA A 423 11.59 -40.70 -17.67
CA ALA A 423 10.50 -40.14 -16.85
C ALA A 423 10.96 -39.67 -15.44
N GLN A 424 12.11 -39.01 -15.34
CA GLN A 424 12.63 -38.48 -14.08
C GLN A 424 12.19 -37.02 -13.89
N ALA A 425 11.73 -36.70 -12.67
CA ALA A 425 11.30 -35.35 -12.33
C ALA A 425 12.52 -34.48 -12.00
N LEU A 426 12.86 -33.54 -12.86
CA LEU A 426 13.91 -32.56 -12.60
C LEU A 426 13.45 -31.60 -11.50
N THR A 427 14.29 -31.35 -10.51
CA THR A 427 14.07 -30.37 -9.45
C THR A 427 15.34 -29.54 -9.29
N VAL A 428 15.20 -28.21 -9.24
CA VAL A 428 16.32 -27.27 -9.05
C VAL A 428 15.95 -26.29 -7.94
N SER A 429 16.87 -26.07 -7.00
CA SER A 429 16.70 -25.08 -5.93
C SER A 429 16.90 -23.66 -6.46
N ILE A 430 16.09 -22.73 -5.97
CA ILE A 430 16.25 -21.30 -6.21
C ILE A 430 16.93 -20.70 -4.99
N SER A 431 18.08 -20.05 -5.19
CA SER A 431 18.88 -19.42 -4.12
C SER A 431 19.08 -17.92 -4.33
N ALA A 432 19.03 -17.45 -5.58
CA ALA A 432 19.13 -16.02 -5.89
C ALA A 432 17.78 -15.33 -5.69
N THR A 433 17.82 -14.07 -5.23
CA THR A 433 16.64 -13.26 -4.94
C THR A 433 16.75 -11.87 -5.56
N GLY A 434 15.61 -11.20 -5.69
CA GLY A 434 15.51 -9.85 -6.28
C GLY A 434 15.38 -9.87 -7.81
N GLU A 435 15.23 -8.69 -8.41
CA GLU A 435 15.33 -8.52 -9.87
C GLU A 435 16.79 -8.75 -10.31
N PRO A 436 17.05 -9.55 -11.36
CA PRO A 436 18.40 -9.73 -11.90
C PRO A 436 18.95 -8.42 -12.47
N ALA A 437 20.25 -8.16 -12.27
CA ALA A 437 20.87 -6.87 -12.62
C ALA A 437 20.73 -6.48 -14.11
N ASN A 438 20.68 -7.47 -15.00
CA ASN A 438 20.43 -7.31 -16.43
C ASN A 438 19.00 -7.75 -16.79
N SER A 439 17.95 -7.26 -16.13
CA SER A 439 16.59 -7.82 -16.30
C SER A 439 16.02 -7.77 -17.72
N GLY A 440 16.60 -6.99 -18.64
CA GLY A 440 16.33 -7.06 -20.07
C GLY A 440 16.66 -8.42 -20.72
N ASP A 441 17.62 -9.17 -20.17
CA ASP A 441 18.03 -10.51 -20.60
C ASP A 441 17.13 -11.62 -20.02
N TYR A 442 16.17 -11.26 -19.15
CA TYR A 442 15.29 -12.18 -18.43
C TYR A 442 13.82 -11.90 -18.76
N PHE A 443 12.95 -12.84 -18.41
CA PHE A 443 11.49 -12.66 -18.38
C PHE A 443 10.95 -13.13 -17.02
N PHE A 444 9.81 -12.58 -16.60
CA PHE A 444 9.21 -12.85 -15.29
C PHE A 444 7.96 -13.70 -15.40
N LEU A 445 7.85 -14.74 -14.57
CA LEU A 445 6.67 -15.58 -14.42
C LEU A 445 5.99 -15.34 -13.06
N PRO A 446 4.74 -14.83 -13.03
CA PRO A 446 3.96 -14.71 -11.79
C PRO A 446 3.54 -16.08 -11.22
N THR A 447 3.35 -16.15 -9.91
CA THR A 447 2.75 -17.33 -9.25
C THR A 447 1.23 -17.37 -9.44
N MET A 448 0.76 -17.62 -10.66
CA MET A 448 -0.67 -17.58 -10.99
C MET A 448 -1.50 -18.72 -10.39
N GLY A 449 -0.89 -19.70 -9.72
CA GLY A 449 -1.60 -20.87 -9.20
C GLY A 449 -2.22 -21.72 -10.30
N GLN A 450 -3.32 -22.40 -9.97
CA GLN A 450 -3.93 -23.42 -10.82
C GLN A 450 -5.41 -23.63 -10.49
N TYR A 451 -6.17 -24.25 -11.40
CA TYR A 451 -7.46 -24.84 -11.06
C TYR A 451 -7.39 -26.37 -11.01
N THR A 452 -8.22 -26.94 -10.13
CA THR A 452 -8.47 -28.38 -9.98
C THR A 452 -9.96 -28.58 -9.80
N LYS A 453 -10.64 -29.28 -10.72
CA LYS A 453 -12.12 -29.44 -10.70
C LYS A 453 -12.87 -28.13 -10.42
N GLY A 454 -12.51 -27.07 -11.14
CA GLY A 454 -13.09 -25.74 -11.00
C GLY A 454 -12.67 -24.96 -9.77
N LYS A 455 -11.89 -25.52 -8.83
CA LYS A 455 -11.39 -24.82 -7.64
C LYS A 455 -10.05 -24.15 -7.91
N LEU A 456 -9.91 -22.85 -7.61
CA LEU A 456 -8.63 -22.12 -7.67
C LEU A 456 -7.78 -22.42 -6.43
N ALA A 457 -6.48 -22.62 -6.64
CA ALA A 457 -5.48 -22.79 -5.60
C ALA A 457 -4.14 -22.14 -5.99
N ASP A 458 -3.30 -21.92 -4.97
CA ASP A 458 -1.89 -21.54 -5.07
C ASP A 458 -1.57 -20.20 -5.78
N ARG A 459 -2.56 -19.35 -6.10
CA ARG A 459 -2.33 -18.01 -6.67
C ARG A 459 -1.64 -17.12 -5.63
N GLY A 460 -0.51 -16.50 -6.00
CA GLY A 460 0.41 -15.82 -5.09
C GLY A 460 1.32 -16.74 -4.26
N ILE A 461 1.34 -18.05 -4.55
CA ILE A 461 2.14 -19.03 -3.81
C ILE A 461 3.04 -19.82 -4.77
N GLU A 462 2.47 -20.38 -5.84
CA GLU A 462 3.18 -21.20 -6.81
C GLU A 462 2.78 -20.86 -8.26
N GLY A 463 3.73 -20.98 -9.19
CA GLY A 463 3.45 -20.93 -10.63
C GLY A 463 3.23 -22.33 -11.18
N TYR A 464 2.24 -22.48 -12.07
CA TYR A 464 1.96 -23.73 -12.79
C TYR A 464 1.83 -23.44 -14.28
N TYR A 465 2.70 -24.07 -15.07
CA TYR A 465 2.83 -23.81 -16.49
C TYR A 465 2.96 -25.12 -17.29
N TRP A 466 2.30 -25.17 -18.45
CA TRP A 466 2.37 -26.33 -19.34
C TRP A 466 3.57 -26.25 -20.29
N SER A 467 4.23 -27.40 -20.47
CA SER A 467 5.08 -27.67 -21.63
C SER A 467 4.22 -28.12 -22.84
N ASN A 468 4.83 -28.31 -24.01
CA ASN A 468 4.19 -29.04 -25.13
C ASN A 468 4.41 -30.56 -25.10
N THR A 469 5.14 -31.06 -24.09
CA THR A 469 5.72 -32.41 -24.09
C THR A 469 4.90 -33.38 -23.25
N PRO A 470 4.50 -34.55 -23.80
CA PRO A 470 3.80 -35.59 -23.05
C PRO A 470 4.76 -36.23 -22.03
N TRP A 471 4.21 -36.73 -20.93
CA TRP A 471 4.95 -37.53 -19.95
C TRP A 471 4.51 -39.00 -20.04
N SER A 472 5.47 -39.92 -20.07
CA SER A 472 5.20 -41.36 -20.20
C SER A 472 6.13 -42.16 -19.30
N ILE A 473 5.58 -42.97 -18.38
CA ILE A 473 6.35 -43.89 -17.52
C ILE A 473 6.20 -45.32 -18.06
N THR A 474 6.94 -45.65 -19.10
CA THR A 474 6.91 -46.97 -19.73
C THR A 474 7.92 -47.92 -19.13
N HIS A 475 7.45 -48.68 -18.15
CA HIS A 475 7.86 -50.09 -18.04
C HIS A 475 6.70 -51.03 -17.67
N PHE A 476 5.61 -50.53 -17.07
CA PHE A 476 4.52 -51.39 -16.57
C PHE A 476 3.07 -50.88 -16.73
N GLY A 477 2.77 -49.75 -17.40
CA GLY A 477 1.37 -49.32 -17.56
C GLY A 477 1.10 -48.04 -18.35
N SER A 478 -0.15 -47.93 -18.83
CA SER A 478 -0.65 -46.90 -19.76
C SER A 478 -1.12 -45.62 -19.03
N PHE A 479 -0.17 -44.78 -18.57
CA PHE A 479 -0.48 -43.49 -17.94
C PHE A 479 -0.59 -42.35 -18.95
N SER A 480 -1.46 -41.37 -18.70
CA SER A 480 -1.77 -40.25 -19.59
C SER A 480 -1.48 -38.93 -18.89
N ASP A 481 -0.24 -38.47 -19.02
CA ASP A 481 0.32 -37.36 -18.26
C ASP A 481 0.98 -36.33 -19.20
N ALA A 482 1.16 -35.10 -18.70
CA ALA A 482 1.96 -34.06 -19.36
C ALA A 482 3.07 -33.56 -18.43
N TYR A 483 4.16 -33.05 -19.01
CA TYR A 483 5.18 -32.34 -18.25
C TYR A 483 4.65 -30.97 -17.82
N ALA A 484 4.54 -30.77 -16.50
CA ALA A 484 4.22 -29.49 -15.88
C ALA A 484 5.49 -28.83 -15.31
N PHE A 485 5.68 -27.55 -15.60
CA PHE A 485 6.65 -26.69 -14.93
C PHE A 485 5.96 -26.01 -13.74
N ARG A 486 6.40 -26.35 -12.54
CA ARG A 486 5.94 -25.77 -11.27
C ARG A 486 7.09 -25.06 -10.59
N PHE A 487 6.83 -23.91 -9.99
CA PHE A 487 7.82 -23.25 -9.13
C PHE A 487 7.18 -22.56 -7.94
N ASN A 488 7.99 -22.36 -6.90
CA ASN A 488 7.67 -21.57 -5.71
C ASN A 488 8.95 -20.85 -5.24
N LYS A 489 8.95 -20.25 -4.05
CA LYS A 489 10.07 -19.43 -3.55
C LYS A 489 11.42 -20.14 -3.45
N THR A 490 11.44 -21.47 -3.33
CA THR A 490 12.67 -22.23 -3.05
C THR A 490 13.01 -23.26 -4.10
N THR A 491 12.05 -23.65 -4.96
CA THR A 491 12.24 -24.73 -5.93
C THR A 491 11.52 -24.49 -7.24
N MET A 492 12.17 -24.90 -8.33
CA MET A 492 11.54 -25.23 -9.60
C MET A 492 11.45 -26.75 -9.73
N ARG A 493 10.38 -27.25 -10.35
CA ARG A 493 10.17 -28.66 -10.63
C ARG A 493 9.52 -28.86 -11.99
N LEU A 494 10.12 -29.73 -12.80
CA LEU A 494 9.59 -30.22 -14.06
C LEU A 494 9.26 -31.69 -13.87
N TYR A 495 7.97 -32.04 -13.93
CA TYR A 495 7.50 -33.36 -13.52
C TYR A 495 6.23 -33.80 -14.24
N GLY A 496 6.00 -35.11 -14.25
CA GLY A 496 4.82 -35.74 -14.82
C GLY A 496 3.59 -35.53 -13.98
N ARG A 497 2.54 -35.03 -14.62
CA ARG A 497 1.27 -34.81 -13.94
C ARG A 497 0.29 -35.94 -14.19
N GLY A 498 0.39 -36.92 -13.29
CA GLY A 498 -0.42 -38.13 -13.17
C GLY A 498 -1.92 -37.98 -13.44
N GLY A 499 -2.40 -38.70 -14.44
CA GLY A 499 -3.80 -39.01 -14.63
C GLY A 499 -4.06 -40.52 -14.69
N TRP A 500 -4.02 -41.25 -13.56
CA TRP A 500 -4.90 -42.42 -13.25
C TRP A 500 -4.65 -43.02 -11.86
N GLY A 501 -5.75 -43.36 -11.18
CA GLY A 501 -5.93 -44.64 -10.49
C GLY A 501 -7.19 -45.29 -11.09
N THR A 502 -7.11 -46.54 -11.55
CA THR A 502 -8.00 -47.06 -12.61
C THR A 502 -9.52 -47.04 -12.32
N VAL A 503 -10.25 -46.46 -13.28
CA VAL A 503 -11.64 -46.75 -13.71
C VAL A 503 -12.74 -46.91 -12.63
N VAL A 504 -13.44 -45.80 -12.34
CA VAL A 504 -14.90 -45.78 -12.09
C VAL A 504 -15.48 -44.54 -12.81
N PRO A 505 -16.70 -44.59 -13.40
CA PRO A 505 -17.32 -43.44 -14.09
C PRO A 505 -17.78 -42.32 -13.14
N ASP A 506 -16.84 -41.50 -12.68
CA ASP A 506 -17.00 -40.11 -12.18
C ASP A 506 -15.68 -39.33 -12.39
N LYS A 507 -15.09 -39.54 -13.58
CA LYS A 507 -13.66 -39.35 -13.88
C LYS A 507 -13.23 -37.87 -13.91
N GLY A 508 -12.20 -37.49 -13.14
CA GLY A 508 -11.58 -36.16 -13.34
C GLY A 508 -10.60 -35.60 -12.30
N ASN A 509 -9.65 -36.38 -11.77
CA ASN A 509 -8.45 -36.00 -10.99
C ASN A 509 -7.49 -34.90 -11.52
N ILE A 510 -7.92 -33.98 -12.40
CA ILE A 510 -7.04 -33.34 -13.40
C ILE A 510 -6.86 -31.84 -13.11
N TRP A 511 -5.62 -31.37 -13.21
CA TRP A 511 -5.21 -30.04 -12.77
C TRP A 511 -4.28 -29.34 -13.76
N MET A 512 -4.33 -28.01 -13.74
CA MET A 512 -3.97 -27.15 -14.88
C MET A 512 -2.84 -26.17 -14.59
N GLY A 513 -2.11 -25.78 -15.63
CA GLY A 513 -1.35 -24.54 -15.66
C GLY A 513 -1.90 -23.53 -16.66
N CYS A 514 -1.26 -22.37 -16.72
CA CYS A 514 -1.31 -21.53 -17.91
C CYS A 514 -0.37 -22.13 -18.98
N PRO A 515 -0.69 -22.06 -20.28
CA PRO A 515 0.27 -22.44 -21.31
C PRO A 515 1.47 -21.49 -21.28
N LEU A 516 2.69 -22.04 -21.32
CA LEU A 516 3.93 -21.24 -21.43
C LEU A 516 4.47 -21.34 -22.86
N GLY A 517 3.92 -20.48 -23.71
CA GLY A 517 4.40 -20.26 -25.08
C GLY A 517 5.55 -19.25 -25.15
N LEU A 518 5.75 -18.72 -26.36
CA LEU A 518 6.73 -17.68 -26.73
C LEU A 518 7.05 -16.67 -25.61
N GLU A 519 8.33 -16.29 -25.50
CA GLU A 519 8.84 -15.33 -24.51
C GLU A 519 7.97 -14.05 -24.47
N GLN A 520 7.47 -13.70 -23.28
CA GLN A 520 6.52 -12.61 -23.05
C GLN A 520 7.17 -11.22 -23.01
#